data_AF-A0A7J7GY22-F1
#
_entry.id   AF-A0A7J7GY22-F1
#
_cell.length_a   1.000
_cell.length_b   1.000
_cell.length_c   1.000
_cell.angle_alpha   90.00
_cell.angle_beta   90.00
_cell.angle_gamma   90.00
#
_symmetry.space_group_name_H-M   'P 1'
#
loop_
_entity.id
_entity.type
_entity.pdbx_description
1 polymer ?
#
loop_
_entity_poly.entity_id
_entity_poly.type
_entity_poly.pdbx_seq_one_letter_code
_entity_poly.pdbx_strand_id
1 'polypeptide(L)'
;MQTVKTRVVHNNCNPEWNEELTLSMKNPVVPMILSVYDEDTFTRDDKMGDAEIDIQPYVECIKVGKTVQPNEKNCLAKESSIVCNKGKIYQDMRLKLRNVERGEVEVQLEWVDRKVSQG
;
A
#
# COMPACT_ATOMS: atom_id res chain seq x y z
N MET A 1 -7.05 15.37 -2.13
CA MET A 1 -6.61 14.03 -1.69
C MET A 1 -7.11 13.04 -2.74
N GLN A 2 -6.26 12.13 -3.24
CA GLN A 2 -6.69 11.10 -4.19
C GLN A 2 -7.10 9.86 -3.41
N THR A 3 -8.23 9.25 -3.78
CA THR A 3 -8.70 7.99 -3.22
C THR A 3 -9.05 7.05 -4.37
N VAL A 4 -8.61 5.81 -4.27
CA VAL A 4 -8.96 4.70 -5.17
C VAL A 4 -9.48 3.55 -4.31
N LYS A 5 -10.29 2.67 -4.88
CA LYS A 5 -10.89 1.53 -4.20
C LYS A 5 -10.75 0.30 -5.07
N THR A 6 -10.50 -0.85 -4.45
CA THR A 6 -10.59 -2.14 -5.12
C THR A 6 -12.05 -2.53 -5.32
N ARG A 7 -12.29 -3.61 -6.06
CA ARG A 7 -13.58 -4.31 -6.02
C ARG A 7 -13.88 -4.86 -4.64
N VAL A 8 -15.16 -5.07 -4.38
CA VAL A 8 -15.65 -5.78 -3.22
C VAL A 8 -15.54 -7.29 -3.45
N VAL A 9 -15.19 -8.02 -2.40
CA VAL A 9 -15.19 -9.48 -2.39
C VAL A 9 -16.17 -9.92 -1.32
N HIS A 10 -17.34 -10.41 -1.74
CA HIS A 10 -18.42 -10.77 -0.82
C HIS A 10 -18.12 -12.05 -0.05
N ASN A 11 -18.59 -12.10 1.20
CA ASN A 11 -18.61 -13.30 2.05
C ASN A 11 -17.24 -13.98 2.23
N ASN A 12 -16.16 -13.19 2.33
CA ASN A 12 -14.82 -13.75 2.51
C ASN A 12 -13.94 -12.85 3.40
N CYS A 13 -13.49 -13.37 4.54
CA CYS A 13 -12.54 -12.68 5.42
C CYS A 13 -11.07 -12.82 5.01
N ASN A 14 -10.78 -13.60 3.96
CA ASN A 14 -9.47 -13.75 3.32
C ASN A 14 -9.60 -13.43 1.81
N PRO A 15 -10.02 -12.21 1.46
CA PRO A 15 -10.30 -11.85 0.08
C PRO A 15 -9.01 -11.81 -0.75
N GLU A 16 -9.08 -12.36 -1.96
CA GLU A 16 -8.04 -12.19 -2.98
C GLU A 16 -8.47 -11.10 -3.96
N TRP A 17 -7.93 -9.90 -3.78
CA TRP A 17 -8.21 -8.80 -4.71
C TRP A 17 -7.39 -8.94 -5.99
N ASN A 18 -6.08 -9.19 -5.95
CA ASN A 18 -5.26 -9.30 -7.18
C ASN A 18 -5.54 -8.15 -8.17
N GLU A 19 -5.71 -6.94 -7.64
CA GLU A 19 -6.14 -5.75 -8.39
C GLU A 19 -5.05 -4.70 -8.34
N GLU A 20 -4.76 -4.11 -9.50
CA GLU A 20 -3.77 -3.05 -9.63
C GLU A 20 -4.47 -1.68 -9.58
N LEU A 21 -4.04 -0.83 -8.65
CA LEU A 21 -4.53 0.54 -8.53
C LEU A 21 -3.38 1.52 -8.74
N THR A 22 -3.56 2.48 -9.65
CA THR A 22 -2.55 3.52 -9.92
C THR A 22 -2.90 4.82 -9.19
N LEU A 23 -1.99 5.27 -8.32
CA LEU A 23 -2.08 6.54 -7.60
C LEU A 23 -1.06 7.53 -8.17
N SER A 24 -1.45 8.80 -8.31
CA SER A 24 -0.59 9.88 -8.75
C SER A 24 -0.02 10.62 -7.55
N MET A 25 1.31 10.56 -7.39
CA MET A 25 2.00 11.18 -6.26
C MET A 25 2.37 12.63 -6.57
N LYS A 26 1.87 13.58 -5.75
CA LYS A 26 2.28 15.00 -5.83
C LYS A 26 3.33 15.39 -4.80
N ASN A 27 3.29 14.77 -3.62
CA ASN A 27 4.23 15.03 -2.53
C ASN A 27 4.62 13.69 -1.88
N PRO A 28 5.89 13.26 -1.98
CA PRO A 28 6.34 11.98 -1.43
C PRO A 28 6.52 11.98 0.09
N VAL A 29 6.36 13.12 0.76
CA VAL A 29 6.41 13.24 2.24
C VAL A 29 5.08 12.82 2.87
N VAL A 30 3.99 12.79 2.09
CA VAL A 30 2.68 12.37 2.60
C VAL A 30 2.56 10.86 2.48
N PRO A 31 2.33 10.13 3.59
CA PRO A 31 2.20 8.68 3.56
C PRO A 31 0.91 8.26 2.85
N MET A 32 0.90 7.03 2.31
CA MET A 32 -0.32 6.42 1.79
C MET A 32 -1.07 5.73 2.92
N ILE A 33 -2.40 5.93 2.95
CA ILE A 33 -3.28 5.26 3.90
C ILE A 33 -4.08 4.19 3.16
N LEU A 34 -3.89 2.94 3.55
CA LEU A 34 -4.73 1.82 3.19
C LEU A 34 -5.78 1.64 4.28
N SER A 35 -7.05 1.51 3.91
CA SER A 35 -8.13 1.24 4.86
C SER A 35 -9.02 0.14 4.31
N VAL A 36 -9.40 -0.79 5.17
CA VAL A 36 -10.29 -1.91 4.84
C VAL A 36 -11.67 -1.61 5.41
N TYR A 37 -12.69 -1.94 4.63
CA TYR A 37 -14.09 -1.74 4.99
C TYR A 37 -14.89 -3.00 4.64
N ASP A 38 -15.89 -3.30 5.47
CA ASP A 38 -16.95 -4.25 5.14
C ASP A 38 -18.03 -3.50 4.36
N GLU A 39 -18.41 -3.99 3.17
CA GLU A 39 -19.46 -3.35 2.38
C GLU A 39 -20.82 -3.90 2.80
N ASP A 40 -21.63 -3.03 3.39
CA ASP A 40 -23.01 -3.35 3.73
C ASP A 40 -23.99 -2.72 2.73
N THR A 41 -24.92 -3.52 2.21
CA THR A 41 -25.92 -3.03 1.26
C THR A 41 -26.95 -2.07 1.89
N PHE A 42 -27.18 -2.18 3.19
CA PHE A 42 -28.27 -1.47 3.88
C PHE A 42 -27.80 -0.54 5.02
N THR A 43 -26.54 -0.66 5.42
CA THR A 43 -25.92 0.12 6.51
C THR A 43 -24.69 0.86 5.99
N ARG A 44 -24.06 1.63 6.87
CA ARG A 44 -22.80 2.30 6.55
C ARG A 44 -21.68 1.26 6.65
N ASP A 45 -20.80 1.26 5.65
CA ASP A 45 -19.61 0.41 5.65
C ASP A 45 -18.82 0.50 6.97
N ASP A 46 -18.62 -0.65 7.60
CA ASP A 46 -17.89 -0.78 8.85
C ASP A 46 -16.38 -0.80 8.58
N LYS A 47 -15.62 0.03 9.31
CA LYS A 47 -14.17 0.10 9.14
C LYS A 47 -13.51 -1.13 9.78
N MET A 48 -12.77 -1.89 8.97
CA MET A 48 -12.06 -3.12 9.38
C MET A 48 -10.56 -2.89 9.61
N GLY A 49 -10.15 -1.64 9.82
CA GLY A 49 -8.77 -1.26 10.14
C GLY A 49 -8.06 -0.48 9.04
N ASP A 50 -6.85 -0.03 9.34
CA ASP A 50 -6.02 0.75 8.42
C ASP A 50 -4.53 0.47 8.60
N ALA A 51 -3.77 0.75 7.56
CA ALA A 51 -2.31 0.72 7.57
C ALA A 51 -1.76 1.97 6.86
N GLU A 52 -0.64 2.46 7.38
CA GLU A 52 0.11 3.56 6.79
C GLU A 52 1.36 3.02 6.12
N ILE A 53 1.62 3.52 4.92
CA ILE A 53 2.79 3.17 4.11
C ILE A 53 3.60 4.44 3.88
N ASP A 54 4.81 4.45 4.42
CA ASP A 54 5.80 5.50 4.17
C ASP A 54 6.41 5.32 2.77
N ILE A 55 6.33 6.38 1.96
CA ILE A 55 6.81 6.37 0.57
C ILE A 55 8.17 7.06 0.42
N GLN A 56 8.64 7.77 1.44
CA GLN A 56 9.95 8.42 1.41
C GLN A 56 11.08 7.43 1.06
N PRO A 57 11.10 6.18 1.58
CA PRO A 57 12.11 5.20 1.20
C PRO A 57 12.18 4.93 -0.31
N TYR A 58 11.08 4.97 -1.05
CA TYR A 58 11.05 4.69 -2.49
C TYR A 58 11.72 5.79 -3.31
N VAL A 59 11.58 7.04 -2.88
CA VAL A 59 12.23 8.20 -3.51
C VAL A 59 13.75 8.17 -3.27
N GLU A 60 14.17 7.70 -2.10
CA GLU A 60 15.59 7.57 -1.72
C GLU A 60 16.28 6.34 -2.35
N CYS A 61 15.52 5.26 -2.60
CA CYS A 61 16.03 3.96 -3.09
C CYS A 61 16.57 3.95 -4.52
N ILE A 62 16.57 5.09 -5.22
CA ILE A 62 17.11 5.20 -6.58
C ILE A 62 18.60 4.79 -6.66
N LYS A 63 19.32 4.68 -5.53
CA LYS A 63 20.78 4.44 -5.50
C LYS A 63 21.24 3.07 -4.95
N VAL A 64 20.54 2.47 -3.98
CA VAL A 64 20.89 1.17 -3.37
C VAL A 64 19.61 0.54 -2.82
N GLY A 65 19.38 -0.76 -3.05
CA GLY A 65 18.23 -1.47 -2.47
C GLY A 65 18.21 -1.36 -0.94
N LYS A 66 17.01 -1.29 -0.35
CA LYS A 66 16.81 -1.05 1.08
C LYS A 66 15.84 -2.07 1.65
N THR A 67 16.21 -2.69 2.77
CA THR A 67 15.29 -3.54 3.54
C THR A 67 14.76 -2.76 4.72
N VAL A 68 13.44 -2.71 4.86
CA VAL A 68 12.72 -2.07 5.96
C VAL A 68 12.26 -3.15 6.94
N GLN A 69 12.68 -3.03 8.19
CA GLN A 69 12.30 -3.93 9.27
C GLN A 69 11.00 -3.48 9.95
N PRO A 70 10.15 -4.41 10.42
CA PRO A 70 9.02 -4.10 11.31
C PRO A 70 9.49 -3.31 12.54
N ASN A 71 8.75 -2.27 12.91
CA ASN A 71 8.99 -1.54 14.16
C ASN A 71 7.70 -0.85 14.64
N GLU A 72 7.76 -0.25 15.83
CA GLU A 72 6.60 0.40 16.47
C GLU A 72 6.01 1.58 15.69
N LYS A 73 6.73 2.11 14.69
CA LYS A 73 6.32 3.28 13.91
C LYS A 73 5.78 2.93 12.52
N ASN A 74 5.90 1.67 12.07
CA ASN A 74 5.40 1.24 10.77
C ASN A 74 4.35 0.13 10.90
N CYS A 75 3.71 -0.20 9.78
CA CYS A 75 2.68 -1.23 9.74
C CYS A 75 3.18 -2.57 9.20
N LEU A 76 4.49 -2.77 9.06
CA LEU A 76 5.03 -4.01 8.48
C LEU A 76 4.87 -5.16 9.48
N ALA A 77 4.28 -6.27 9.04
CA ALA A 77 4.22 -7.51 9.81
C ALA A 77 5.50 -8.34 9.69
N LYS A 78 6.24 -8.16 8.59
CA LYS A 78 7.53 -8.81 8.29
C LYS A 78 8.47 -7.84 7.57
N GLU A 79 9.74 -8.18 7.49
CA GLU A 79 10.70 -7.39 6.71
C GLU A 79 10.26 -7.27 5.24
N SER A 80 10.61 -6.14 4.64
CA SER A 80 10.21 -5.83 3.29
C SER A 80 11.34 -5.12 2.55
N SER A 81 11.71 -5.65 1.38
CA SER A 81 12.82 -5.15 0.58
C SER A 81 12.32 -4.32 -0.60
N ILE A 82 12.85 -3.11 -0.72
CA ILE A 82 12.70 -2.26 -1.89
C ILE A 82 13.76 -2.69 -2.90
N VAL A 83 13.30 -3.23 -4.02
CA VAL A 83 14.15 -3.74 -5.09
C VAL A 83 14.11 -2.80 -6.28
N CYS A 84 15.29 -2.42 -6.76
CA CYS A 84 15.48 -1.60 -7.94
C CYS A 84 16.07 -2.49 -9.05
N ASN A 85 15.25 -2.85 -10.05
CA ASN A 85 15.68 -3.72 -11.16
C ASN A 85 15.38 -3.04 -12.50
N LYS A 86 16.42 -2.79 -13.31
CA LYS A 86 16.29 -2.22 -14.68
C LYS A 86 15.42 -0.95 -14.76
N GLY A 87 15.50 -0.08 -13.75
CA GLY A 87 14.73 1.16 -13.69
C GLY A 87 13.30 1.03 -13.15
N LYS A 88 12.86 -0.17 -12.75
CA LYS A 88 11.64 -0.39 -11.98
C LYS A 88 11.98 -0.51 -10.50
N ILE A 89 11.17 0.12 -9.65
CA ILE A 89 11.25 -0.01 -8.20
C ILE A 89 10.01 -0.73 -7.74
N TYR A 90 10.18 -1.81 -6.97
CA TYR A 90 9.06 -2.53 -6.37
C TYR A 90 9.35 -2.93 -4.92
N GLN A 91 8.30 -3.10 -4.13
CA GLN A 91 8.38 -3.55 -2.73
C GLN A 91 7.16 -4.40 -2.39
N ASP A 92 7.41 -5.64 -1.95
CA ASP A 92 6.39 -6.53 -1.42
C ASP A 92 6.21 -6.31 0.08
N MET A 93 4.98 -6.06 0.51
CA MET A 93 4.67 -5.73 1.90
C MET A 93 3.55 -6.61 2.42
N ARG A 94 3.68 -7.01 3.68
CA ARG A 94 2.58 -7.56 4.49
C ARG A 94 2.33 -6.59 5.61
N LEU A 95 1.16 -5.97 5.60
CA LEU A 95 0.81 -4.86 6.48
C LEU A 95 -0.14 -5.36 7.56
N LYS A 96 0.21 -5.16 8.82
CA LYS A 96 -0.67 -5.38 9.96
C LYS A 96 -1.64 -4.21 10.08
N LEU A 97 -2.94 -4.52 10.08
CA LEU A 97 -3.97 -3.50 10.25
C LEU A 97 -3.98 -3.01 11.70
N ARG A 98 -4.14 -1.70 11.85
CA ARG A 98 -4.37 -1.00 13.11
C ARG A 98 -5.86 -0.74 13.29
N ASN A 99 -6.25 -0.38 14.51
CA ASN A 99 -7.64 -0.04 14.86
C ASN A 99 -8.64 -1.18 14.59
N VAL A 100 -8.15 -2.43 14.64
CA VAL A 100 -8.93 -3.67 14.50
C VAL A 100 -8.26 -4.76 15.34
N GLU A 101 -9.02 -5.78 15.76
CA GLU A 101 -8.50 -6.88 16.58
C GLU A 101 -7.42 -7.70 15.86
N ARG A 102 -7.64 -7.98 14.57
CA ARG A 102 -6.75 -8.76 13.71
C ARG A 102 -7.01 -8.43 12.25
N GLY A 103 -6.01 -8.68 11.41
CA GLY A 103 -6.10 -8.51 9.97
C GLY A 103 -4.76 -8.08 9.42
N GLU A 104 -4.41 -8.66 8.28
CA GLU A 104 -3.20 -8.31 7.55
C GLU A 104 -3.55 -8.20 6.07
N VAL A 105 -2.87 -7.31 5.36
CA VAL A 105 -3.05 -7.11 3.92
C VAL A 105 -1.70 -7.28 3.23
N GLU A 106 -1.67 -8.12 2.21
CA GLU A 106 -0.49 -8.27 1.35
C GLU A 106 -0.65 -7.39 0.12
N VAL A 107 0.35 -6.55 -0.15
CA VAL A 107 0.38 -5.63 -1.28
C VAL A 107 1.78 -5.57 -1.90
N GLN A 108 1.84 -5.29 -3.20
CA GLN A 108 3.06 -4.90 -3.88
C GLN A 108 2.90 -3.46 -4.35
N LEU A 109 3.92 -2.62 -4.08
CA LEU A 109 4.00 -1.29 -4.70
C LEU A 109 5.02 -1.31 -5.83
N GLU A 110 4.64 -0.74 -6.98
CA GLU A 110 5.53 -0.44 -8.10
C GLU A 110 5.59 1.08 -8.32
N TRP A 111 6.81 1.63 -8.41
CA TRP A 111 7.00 3.03 -8.78
C TRP A 111 7.03 3.19 -10.30
N VAL A 112 6.12 4.00 -10.83
CA VAL A 112 6.05 4.30 -12.26
C VAL A 112 6.38 5.77 -12.51
N ASP A 113 7.53 6.04 -13.12
CA ASP A 113 7.88 7.38 -13.59
C ASP A 113 7.14 7.68 -14.91
N ARG A 114 6.12 8.52 -14.84
CA ARG A 114 5.54 9.12 -16.05
C ARG A 114 6.47 10.24 -16.50
N LYS A 115 7.41 9.91 -17.39
CA LYS A 115 8.07 10.93 -18.20
C LYS A 115 6.98 11.72 -18.91
N VAL A 116 6.84 13.00 -18.56
CA VAL A 116 6.05 13.94 -19.36
C VAL A 116 6.72 13.95 -20.73
N SER A 117 6.06 13.40 -21.73
CA SER A 117 6.45 13.57 -23.13
C SER A 117 6.44 15.08 -23.39
N GLN A 118 7.61 15.69 -23.42
CA GLN A 118 7.78 17.04 -23.96
C GLN A 118 7.42 16.94 -25.45
N GLY A 119 6.27 17.52 -25.80
CA GLY A 119 5.96 17.91 -27.17
C GLY A 119 6.58 19.26 -27.50
#